data_AF-G2YMX6-F1
#
_entry.id   AF-G2YMX6-F1
#
_cell.length_a   1.000
_cell.length_b   1.000
_cell.length_c   1.000
_cell.angle_alpha   90.00
_cell.angle_beta   90.00
_cell.angle_gamma   90.00
#
_symmetry.space_group_name_H-M   'P 1'
#
loop_
_entity.id
_entity.type
_entity.pdbx_description
1 polymer ?
#
loop_
_entity_poly.entity_id
_entity_poly.type
_entity_poly.pdbx_seq_one_letter_code
_entity_poly.pdbx_strand_id
1 'polypeptide(L)'
;MFSKASIVAFALATVSNAHMIMTSPIPYGVDSLNSSPLALDGSDFPCKQRTGVYEVTTQNTMDLGGSYDLAFKGSAVHGGGSCQVSITYDENPTASSTFKVIHSIIGGCPMKNVAGNNGDNANAIDPDTYNFTIPTTLPTGKATLAWTWFNKVGNREMYMNCAPVTLTGGSSKRSDLIARDQAAFNALPDMFTANIDNGGCSTKDSTDLVFPNPGDSVDYDEGSTTATAGPTGSCATAAGGAATVKPTGTGTGSGATSAAAPYGTAPASTATSLPGGVFVSIATGTGAATSAATLAATSAAGAVPTAATTAVSVPTTPTSVTSAVAPAGTGSSSTSSSGALTGACTSEGMFNCISGTSYQQCGSGTWSVVMQMASGTTCTSGQTMNMVIAKRNGMGLMRHVARRGLGAEMFN
;
A
#
# COMPACT_ATOMS: atom_id res chain seq x y z
N MET A 1 40.46 -20.31 -51.35
CA MET A 1 39.81 -19.13 -50.72
C MET A 1 38.33 -19.42 -50.64
N PHE A 2 37.73 -19.52 -49.45
CA PHE A 2 36.33 -19.20 -49.13
C PHE A 2 36.16 -19.50 -47.62
N SER A 3 36.53 -18.53 -46.78
CA SER A 3 36.28 -18.60 -45.34
C SER A 3 34.78 -18.44 -45.09
N LYS A 4 34.17 -19.43 -44.45
CA LYS A 4 32.79 -19.36 -43.97
C LYS A 4 32.75 -18.45 -42.74
N ALA A 5 32.22 -17.24 -42.90
CA ALA A 5 31.93 -16.36 -41.78
C ALA A 5 30.68 -16.87 -41.06
N SER A 6 30.86 -17.44 -39.86
CA SER A 6 29.76 -17.72 -38.94
C SER A 6 29.32 -16.39 -38.32
N ILE A 7 28.12 -15.93 -38.69
CA ILE A 7 27.46 -14.80 -38.03
C ILE A 7 26.94 -15.31 -36.69
N VAL A 8 27.63 -14.98 -35.60
CA VAL A 8 27.12 -15.17 -34.24
C VAL A 8 26.18 -13.99 -33.95
N ALA A 9 24.88 -14.25 -34.01
CA ALA A 9 23.88 -13.30 -33.54
C ALA A 9 23.91 -13.26 -32.01
N PHE A 10 24.53 -12.22 -31.44
CA PHE A 10 24.35 -11.88 -30.03
C PHE A 10 22.91 -11.40 -29.85
N ALA A 11 22.08 -12.22 -29.21
CA ALA A 11 20.81 -11.77 -28.67
C ALA A 11 21.12 -10.76 -27.55
N LEU A 12 21.05 -9.46 -27.84
CA LEU A 12 21.04 -8.43 -26.82
C LEU A 12 19.74 -8.59 -26.04
N ALA A 13 19.82 -9.18 -24.85
CA ALA A 13 18.76 -9.10 -23.86
C ALA A 13 18.62 -7.63 -23.46
N THR A 14 17.65 -6.92 -24.03
CA THR A 14 17.27 -5.59 -23.57
C THR A 14 16.78 -5.74 -22.14
N VAL A 15 17.56 -5.26 -21.18
CA VAL A 15 17.14 -5.20 -19.77
C VAL A 15 15.99 -4.19 -19.71
N SER A 16 14.76 -4.70 -19.76
CA SER A 16 13.56 -3.86 -19.72
C SER A 16 13.45 -3.26 -18.31
N ASN A 17 13.81 -1.98 -18.17
CA ASN A 17 13.69 -1.19 -16.94
C ASN A 17 12.23 -0.74 -16.71
N ALA A 18 11.29 -1.67 -16.80
CA ALA A 18 9.86 -1.39 -16.89
C ALA A 18 9.14 -1.47 -15.54
N HIS A 19 9.79 -1.94 -14.47
CA HIS A 19 9.17 -2.19 -13.17
C HIS A 19 8.98 -0.89 -12.37
N MET A 20 8.57 -1.02 -11.12
CA MET A 20 8.11 0.10 -10.30
C MET A 20 9.24 0.71 -9.45
N ILE A 21 9.24 2.04 -9.36
CA ILE A 21 10.14 2.84 -8.51
C ILE A 21 9.28 3.76 -7.64
N MET A 22 9.61 3.85 -6.36
CA MET A 22 9.03 4.81 -5.43
C MET A 22 9.43 6.25 -5.80
N THR A 23 8.45 7.14 -5.91
CA THR A 23 8.65 8.57 -6.20
C THR A 23 8.31 9.47 -5.02
N SER A 24 7.46 8.99 -4.10
CA SER A 24 7.20 9.62 -2.81
C SER A 24 7.18 8.56 -1.71
N PRO A 25 7.93 8.74 -0.61
CA PRO A 25 8.97 9.76 -0.42
C PRO A 25 10.10 9.65 -1.45
N ILE A 26 10.87 10.73 -1.64
CA ILE A 26 11.97 10.78 -2.61
C ILE A 26 13.08 9.82 -2.13
N PRO A 27 13.47 8.80 -2.93
CA PRO A 27 14.48 7.83 -2.52
C PRO A 27 15.89 8.40 -2.37
N TYR A 28 16.79 7.63 -1.74
CA TYR A 28 18.23 7.85 -1.86
C TYR A 28 18.72 7.55 -3.28
N GLY A 29 19.78 8.27 -3.70
CA GLY A 29 20.51 8.00 -4.94
C GLY A 29 19.59 7.91 -6.16
N VAL A 30 18.64 8.85 -6.28
CA VAL A 30 17.55 8.80 -7.27
C VAL A 30 18.05 8.64 -8.71
N ASP A 31 19.20 9.22 -9.04
CA ASP A 31 19.78 9.19 -10.38
C ASP A 31 20.33 7.81 -10.77
N SER A 32 20.72 7.00 -9.77
CA SER A 32 21.26 5.66 -9.97
C SER A 32 20.27 4.55 -9.64
N LEU A 33 19.08 4.89 -9.11
CA LEU A 33 18.05 3.92 -8.75
C LEU A 33 17.41 3.34 -10.02
N ASN A 34 17.37 2.01 -10.11
CA ASN A 34 16.69 1.30 -11.19
C ASN A 34 15.44 0.59 -10.67
N SER A 35 14.61 0.12 -11.60
CA SER A 35 13.33 -0.52 -11.29
C SER A 35 13.44 -2.02 -11.00
N SER A 36 14.61 -2.65 -11.22
CA SER A 36 14.75 -4.09 -11.05
C SER A 36 14.43 -4.53 -9.62
N PRO A 37 13.92 -5.76 -9.42
CA PRO A 37 13.84 -6.34 -8.09
C PRO A 37 15.23 -6.44 -7.44
N LEU A 38 15.25 -6.74 -6.15
CA LEU A 38 16.48 -7.18 -5.49
C LEU A 38 17.01 -8.46 -6.15
N ALA A 39 18.31 -8.67 -6.08
CA ALA A 39 18.97 -9.88 -6.56
C ALA A 39 18.48 -11.09 -5.75
N LEU A 40 18.24 -12.21 -6.45
CA LEU A 40 17.73 -13.44 -5.85
C LEU A 40 18.67 -14.03 -4.77
N ASP A 41 19.96 -13.74 -4.85
CA ASP A 41 20.97 -14.14 -3.88
C ASP A 41 21.12 -13.16 -2.70
N GLY A 42 20.33 -12.07 -2.70
CA GLY A 42 20.34 -11.04 -1.67
C GLY A 42 21.56 -10.12 -1.71
N SER A 43 22.39 -10.18 -2.76
CA SER A 43 23.65 -9.43 -2.84
C SER A 43 23.48 -7.90 -2.85
N ASP A 44 22.31 -7.40 -3.27
CA ASP A 44 21.97 -5.98 -3.23
C ASP A 44 20.98 -5.59 -2.11
N PHE A 45 20.70 -6.50 -1.17
CA PHE A 45 19.87 -6.20 0.01
C PHE A 45 20.71 -5.56 1.15
N PRO A 46 20.19 -4.54 1.87
CA PRO A 46 18.93 -3.82 1.65
C PRO A 46 19.09 -2.66 0.65
N CYS A 47 18.00 -1.97 0.30
CA CYS A 47 18.01 -0.68 -0.41
C CYS A 47 18.63 -0.66 -1.82
N LYS A 48 18.87 -1.82 -2.44
CA LYS A 48 19.55 -1.98 -3.74
C LYS A 48 20.97 -1.43 -3.69
N GLN A 49 21.84 -2.11 -2.94
CA GLN A 49 23.25 -1.76 -2.78
C GLN A 49 23.90 -1.52 -4.14
N ARG A 50 24.48 -0.33 -4.29
CA ARG A 50 25.14 0.17 -5.49
C ARG A 50 26.01 1.37 -5.12
N THR A 51 26.88 1.80 -6.02
CA THR A 51 27.62 3.05 -5.83
C THR A 51 26.67 4.24 -5.64
N GLY A 52 26.85 4.99 -4.56
CA GLY A 52 25.99 6.14 -4.22
C GLY A 52 24.59 5.77 -3.73
N VAL A 53 24.38 4.53 -3.25
CA VAL A 53 23.07 4.04 -2.76
C VAL A 53 22.42 4.94 -1.70
N TYR A 54 23.23 5.63 -0.88
CA TYR A 54 22.77 6.50 0.20
C TYR A 54 23.05 7.99 -0.03
N GLU A 55 23.30 8.40 -1.28
CA GLU A 55 23.37 9.81 -1.63
C GLU A 55 22.02 10.49 -1.39
N VAL A 56 22.01 11.61 -0.66
CA VAL A 56 20.79 12.35 -0.33
C VAL A 56 20.58 13.46 -1.35
N THR A 57 19.69 13.23 -2.31
CA THR A 57 19.24 14.29 -3.23
C THR A 57 18.21 15.21 -2.55
N THR A 58 17.32 14.65 -1.75
CA THR A 58 16.32 15.41 -0.99
C THR A 58 16.03 14.70 0.33
N GLN A 59 16.07 15.45 1.44
CA GLN A 59 15.69 14.95 2.76
C GLN A 59 14.17 15.07 2.93
N ASN A 60 13.48 13.95 3.14
CA ASN A 60 12.04 13.97 3.37
C ASN A 60 11.74 14.29 4.83
N THR A 61 11.17 15.46 5.13
CA THR A 61 10.80 15.83 6.51
C THR A 61 9.39 15.33 6.81
N MET A 62 9.23 14.59 7.91
CA MET A 62 7.97 13.97 8.28
C MET A 62 7.68 14.15 9.78
N ASP A 63 6.55 14.74 10.11
CA ASP A 63 6.09 14.90 11.48
C ASP A 63 5.53 13.59 12.03
N LEU A 64 5.82 13.33 13.29
CA LEU A 64 5.23 12.23 14.04
C LEU A 64 3.70 12.44 14.15
N GLY A 65 2.93 11.46 13.70
CA GLY A 65 1.48 11.53 13.52
C GLY A 65 1.03 12.12 12.19
N GLY A 66 1.96 12.60 11.35
CA GLY A 66 1.68 13.07 10.01
C GLY A 66 1.41 11.91 9.04
N SER A 67 0.55 12.19 8.07
CA SER A 67 0.16 11.28 6.99
C SER A 67 0.84 11.71 5.69
N TYR A 68 1.44 10.76 4.97
CA TYR A 68 2.29 11.01 3.81
C TYR A 68 1.96 10.08 2.65
N ASP A 69 2.17 10.59 1.44
CA ASP A 69 1.92 9.86 0.21
C ASP A 69 3.05 8.87 -0.09
N LEU A 70 2.65 7.65 -0.40
CA LEU A 70 3.44 6.62 -1.04
C LEU A 70 3.00 6.54 -2.51
N ALA A 71 3.89 6.93 -3.42
CA ALA A 71 3.60 7.03 -4.85
C ALA A 71 4.72 6.40 -5.69
N PHE A 72 4.38 6.01 -6.91
CA PHE A 72 5.27 5.24 -7.78
C PHE A 72 5.28 5.73 -9.23
N LYS A 73 6.29 5.27 -9.97
CA LYS A 73 6.33 5.29 -11.43
C LYS A 73 6.86 3.97 -11.96
N GLY A 74 6.46 3.61 -13.17
CA GLY A 74 6.85 2.38 -13.85
C GLY A 74 5.72 1.87 -14.74
N SER A 75 5.90 0.68 -15.29
CA SER A 75 4.96 0.06 -16.24
C SER A 75 4.64 -1.42 -15.94
N ALA A 76 5.47 -2.10 -15.15
CA ALA A 76 5.31 -3.49 -14.80
C ALA A 76 4.91 -3.62 -13.33
N VAL A 77 3.61 -3.51 -13.10
CA VAL A 77 2.95 -3.60 -11.78
C VAL A 77 2.59 -5.04 -11.40
N HIS A 78 2.79 -6.04 -12.27
CA HIS A 78 2.60 -7.47 -11.97
C HIS A 78 1.24 -7.84 -11.37
N GLY A 79 0.17 -7.13 -11.77
CA GLY A 79 -1.18 -7.31 -11.22
C GLY A 79 -1.31 -6.87 -9.75
N GLY A 80 -0.40 -6.00 -9.29
CA GLY A 80 -0.30 -5.54 -7.91
C GLY A 80 0.51 -6.51 -7.04
N GLY A 81 -0.03 -6.82 -5.87
CA GLY A 81 0.64 -7.54 -4.80
C GLY A 81 0.49 -6.81 -3.47
N SER A 82 1.43 -7.07 -2.56
CA SER A 82 1.40 -6.49 -1.22
C SER A 82 2.70 -5.74 -0.91
N CYS A 83 2.59 -4.67 -0.12
CA CYS A 83 3.70 -3.81 0.22
C CYS A 83 3.81 -3.59 1.73
N GLN A 84 5.01 -3.28 2.20
CA GLN A 84 5.21 -2.69 3.52
C GLN A 84 5.94 -1.35 3.41
N VAL A 85 5.61 -0.46 4.34
CA VAL A 85 6.43 0.70 4.67
C VAL A 85 7.07 0.40 6.02
N SER A 86 8.39 0.43 6.05
CA SER A 86 9.19 0.12 7.24
C SER A 86 10.22 1.20 7.51
N ILE A 87 10.74 1.28 8.74
CA ILE A 87 11.70 2.29 9.16
C ILE A 87 12.86 1.69 9.94
N THR A 88 14.06 2.23 9.76
CA THR A 88 15.23 1.98 10.61
C THR A 88 15.91 3.32 10.92
N TYR A 89 16.57 3.43 12.08
CA TYR A 89 17.39 4.60 12.41
C TYR A 89 18.82 4.53 11.86
N ASP A 90 19.17 3.44 11.16
CA ASP A 90 20.41 3.38 10.39
C ASP A 90 20.30 4.27 9.15
N GLU A 91 21.12 5.32 9.06
CA GLU A 91 21.16 6.20 7.87
C GLU A 91 21.79 5.52 6.65
N ASN A 92 22.60 4.48 6.88
CA ASN A 92 23.20 3.64 5.85
C ASN A 92 22.97 2.16 6.19
N PRO A 93 21.75 1.63 6.00
CA PRO A 93 21.43 0.27 6.40
C PRO A 93 22.34 -0.79 5.77
N THR A 94 22.54 -1.89 6.46
CA THR A 94 23.26 -3.06 5.96
C THR A 94 22.37 -4.30 6.06
N ALA A 95 22.85 -5.45 5.61
CA ALA A 95 22.11 -6.70 5.75
C ALA A 95 21.81 -7.08 7.22
N SER A 96 22.50 -6.47 8.20
CA SER A 96 22.23 -6.65 9.63
C SER A 96 21.30 -5.60 10.23
N SER A 97 20.90 -4.58 9.47
CA SER A 97 19.98 -3.55 9.93
C SER A 97 18.58 -4.11 10.12
N THR A 98 17.94 -3.70 11.21
CA THR A 98 16.55 -4.09 11.49
C THR A 98 15.60 -2.99 11.03
N PHE A 99 14.74 -3.32 10.08
CA PHE A 99 13.64 -2.46 9.66
C PHE A 99 12.37 -2.84 10.40
N LYS A 100 11.62 -1.84 10.86
CA LYS A 100 10.39 -1.99 11.62
C LYS A 100 9.18 -1.53 10.82
N VAL A 101 8.17 -2.38 10.69
CA VAL A 101 6.96 -2.12 9.93
C VAL A 101 6.14 -1.02 10.61
N ILE A 102 5.77 0.01 9.84
CA ILE A 102 4.85 1.07 10.29
C ILE A 102 3.51 1.04 9.54
N HIS A 103 3.46 0.42 8.36
CA HIS A 103 2.24 0.26 7.57
C HIS A 103 2.37 -0.92 6.61
N SER A 104 1.28 -1.68 6.43
CA SER A 104 1.19 -2.76 5.43
C SER A 104 0.01 -2.53 4.51
N ILE A 105 0.20 -2.77 3.21
CA ILE A 105 -0.86 -2.75 2.19
C ILE A 105 -0.98 -4.17 1.64
N ILE A 106 -2.12 -4.81 1.88
CA ILE A 106 -2.37 -6.19 1.45
C ILE A 106 -3.28 -6.17 0.22
N GLY A 107 -2.69 -6.51 -0.92
CA GLY A 107 -3.35 -6.46 -2.22
C GLY A 107 -3.36 -5.07 -2.84
N GLY A 108 -3.38 -5.05 -4.18
CA GLY A 108 -3.51 -3.82 -4.97
C GLY A 108 -2.32 -2.88 -4.91
N CYS A 109 -1.16 -3.25 -4.35
CA CYS A 109 0.04 -2.41 -4.35
C CYS A 109 1.08 -2.95 -5.34
N PRO A 110 1.73 -2.10 -6.17
CA PRO A 110 1.66 -0.63 -6.22
C PRO A 110 0.50 -0.04 -7.01
N MET A 111 -0.24 -0.84 -7.78
CA MET A 111 -1.40 -0.36 -8.53
C MET A 111 -2.62 -1.26 -8.28
N LYS A 112 -3.77 -0.64 -8.05
CA LYS A 112 -5.05 -1.29 -7.74
C LYS A 112 -5.78 -1.66 -9.02
N ASN A 113 -6.69 -2.64 -8.91
CA ASN A 113 -7.64 -2.99 -9.98
C ASN A 113 -7.01 -3.32 -11.35
N VAL A 114 -5.80 -3.90 -11.34
CA VAL A 114 -5.07 -4.31 -12.55
C VAL A 114 -4.81 -5.82 -12.55
N ALA A 115 -5.07 -6.47 -13.69
CA ALA A 115 -4.82 -7.92 -13.84
C ALA A 115 -3.37 -8.25 -14.24
N GLY A 116 -2.60 -7.25 -14.67
CA GLY A 116 -1.25 -7.41 -15.19
C GLY A 116 -0.51 -6.08 -15.23
N ASN A 117 0.50 -5.97 -16.09
CA ASN A 117 1.31 -4.76 -16.25
C ASN A 117 0.47 -3.61 -16.84
N ASN A 118 0.70 -2.39 -16.35
CA ASN A 118 -0.02 -1.19 -16.74
C ASN A 118 0.94 0.00 -16.72
N GLY A 119 0.94 0.78 -17.80
CA GLY A 119 1.86 1.90 -18.04
C GLY A 119 2.56 1.80 -19.40
N ASP A 120 2.67 2.92 -20.10
CA ASP A 120 3.19 2.94 -21.47
C ASP A 120 4.72 2.79 -21.56
N ASN A 121 5.43 3.15 -20.48
CA ASN A 121 6.89 3.09 -20.41
C ASN A 121 7.39 3.15 -18.96
N ALA A 122 8.71 2.99 -18.78
CA ALA A 122 9.41 3.02 -17.50
C ALA A 122 9.19 4.29 -16.64
N ASN A 123 8.74 5.39 -17.24
CA ASN A 123 8.47 6.65 -16.55
C ASN A 123 6.97 6.96 -16.41
N ALA A 124 6.08 6.03 -16.79
CA ALA A 124 4.65 6.20 -16.58
C ALA A 124 4.37 6.38 -15.09
N ILE A 125 3.60 7.41 -14.74
CA ILE A 125 3.23 7.69 -13.35
C ILE A 125 2.12 6.71 -12.96
N ASP A 126 2.26 6.10 -11.79
CA ASP A 126 1.20 5.30 -11.20
C ASP A 126 0.03 6.23 -10.83
N PRO A 127 -1.19 6.00 -11.34
CA PRO A 127 -2.34 6.81 -10.99
C PRO A 127 -2.77 6.62 -9.53
N ASP A 128 -2.41 5.50 -8.90
CA ASP A 128 -2.71 5.24 -7.51
C ASP A 128 -1.67 5.87 -6.58
N THR A 129 -2.17 6.40 -5.47
CA THR A 129 -1.35 6.89 -4.36
C THR A 129 -1.91 6.29 -3.08
N TYR A 130 -1.00 5.85 -2.22
CA TYR A 130 -1.32 5.26 -0.92
C TYR A 130 -0.93 6.23 0.17
N ASN A 131 -1.52 6.09 1.35
CA ASN A 131 -1.17 6.92 2.48
C ASN A 131 -0.62 6.06 3.61
N PHE A 132 0.46 6.52 4.24
CA PHE A 132 0.95 5.93 5.49
C PHE A 132 1.13 7.03 6.53
N THR A 133 0.96 6.67 7.80
CA THR A 133 1.11 7.62 8.91
C THR A 133 2.35 7.27 9.72
N ILE A 134 3.15 8.28 10.06
CA ILE A 134 4.29 8.09 10.96
C ILE A 134 3.77 7.93 12.40
N PRO A 135 4.07 6.83 13.12
CA PRO A 135 3.57 6.65 14.48
C PRO A 135 4.05 7.74 15.43
N THR A 136 3.15 8.27 16.27
CA THR A 136 3.46 9.36 17.23
C THR A 136 4.47 8.98 18.33
N THR A 137 4.74 7.69 18.48
CA THR A 137 5.59 7.08 19.49
C THR A 137 7.01 6.79 19.00
N LEU A 138 7.33 7.07 17.73
CA LEU A 138 8.69 6.91 17.23
C LEU A 138 9.64 8.00 17.77
N PRO A 139 10.94 7.68 17.95
CA PRO A 139 11.97 8.68 18.19
C PRO A 139 12.04 9.73 17.08
N THR A 140 12.25 11.00 17.41
CA THR A 140 12.59 12.02 16.41
C THR A 140 14.04 11.86 15.95
N GLY A 141 14.36 12.26 14.72
CA GLY A 141 15.73 12.23 14.20
C GLY A 141 15.79 11.75 12.76
N LYS A 142 17.02 11.55 12.27
CA LYS A 142 17.22 10.96 10.94
C LYS A 142 16.98 9.46 10.97
N ALA A 143 16.35 8.96 9.93
CA ALA A 143 16.05 7.56 9.73
C ALA A 143 16.00 7.23 8.23
N THR A 144 15.97 5.94 7.92
CA THR A 144 15.72 5.42 6.59
C THR A 144 14.34 4.78 6.55
N LEU A 145 13.48 5.24 5.64
CA LEU A 145 12.22 4.59 5.31
C LEU A 145 12.44 3.63 4.13
N ALA A 146 11.88 2.43 4.21
CA ALA A 146 11.89 1.44 3.14
C ALA A 146 10.48 1.14 2.67
N TRP A 147 10.26 1.23 1.36
CA TRP A 147 9.15 0.56 0.69
C TRP A 147 9.64 -0.81 0.24
N THR A 148 8.89 -1.85 0.57
CA THR A 148 9.07 -3.19 0.02
C THR A 148 7.80 -3.66 -0.67
N TRP A 149 7.96 -4.41 -1.76
CA TRP A 149 6.84 -4.94 -2.54
C TRP A 149 7.10 -6.38 -2.98
N PHE A 150 6.08 -7.22 -2.82
CA PHE A 150 6.04 -8.60 -3.25
C PHE A 150 4.97 -8.74 -4.34
N ASN A 151 5.41 -8.98 -5.56
CA ASN A 151 4.57 -8.98 -6.74
C ASN A 151 3.60 -10.17 -6.77
N LYS A 152 2.37 -9.91 -7.19
CA LYS A 152 1.31 -10.94 -7.27
C LYS A 152 1.63 -11.98 -8.35
N VAL A 153 1.88 -11.54 -9.58
CA VAL A 153 2.07 -12.40 -10.75
C VAL A 153 3.51 -12.36 -11.24
N GLY A 154 4.01 -13.49 -11.76
CA GLY A 154 5.32 -13.57 -12.41
C GLY A 154 6.40 -14.25 -11.57
N ASN A 155 7.66 -13.84 -11.76
CA ASN A 155 8.77 -14.35 -10.95
C ASN A 155 8.52 -14.00 -9.49
N ARG A 156 8.97 -14.86 -8.56
CA ARG A 156 8.85 -14.55 -7.14
C ARG A 156 9.97 -13.57 -6.79
N GLU A 157 9.62 -12.31 -6.64
CA GLU A 157 10.58 -11.21 -6.50
C GLU A 157 10.28 -10.39 -5.24
N MET A 158 11.27 -9.64 -4.78
CA MET A 158 11.12 -8.62 -3.76
C MET A 158 11.70 -7.32 -4.29
N TYR A 159 10.89 -6.28 -4.33
CA TYR A 159 11.30 -4.93 -4.67
C TYR A 159 11.56 -4.16 -3.38
N MET A 160 12.55 -3.27 -3.41
CA MET A 160 12.87 -2.43 -2.26
C MET A 160 13.44 -1.09 -2.72
N ASN A 161 12.87 0.03 -2.27
CA ASN A 161 13.49 1.35 -2.39
C ASN A 161 13.54 2.00 -1.01
N CYS A 162 14.62 2.74 -0.74
CA CYS A 162 14.83 3.41 0.54
C CYS A 162 14.90 4.92 0.35
N ALA A 163 14.37 5.68 1.31
CA ALA A 163 14.35 7.13 1.32
C ALA A 163 14.91 7.69 2.63
N PRO A 164 15.70 8.78 2.57
CA PRO A 164 16.12 9.50 3.77
C PRO A 164 14.92 10.25 4.35
N VAL A 165 14.64 10.01 5.64
CA VAL A 165 13.60 10.76 6.35
C VAL A 165 14.18 11.47 7.58
N THR A 166 13.63 12.63 7.91
CA THR A 166 13.84 13.30 9.19
C THR A 166 12.51 13.36 9.92
N LEU A 167 12.39 12.60 11.00
CA LEU A 167 11.21 12.57 11.83
C LEU A 167 11.22 13.75 12.80
N THR A 168 10.21 14.62 12.67
CA THR A 168 10.05 15.86 13.43
C THR A 168 8.79 15.84 14.31
N GLY A 169 8.66 16.84 15.17
CA GLY A 169 7.49 16.96 16.04
C GLY A 169 7.57 16.12 17.32
N GLY A 170 6.74 16.50 18.30
CA GLY A 170 6.78 15.99 19.67
C GLY A 170 6.89 17.13 20.67
N SER A 171 6.17 17.06 21.79
CA SER A 171 6.22 18.12 22.83
C SER A 171 7.64 18.26 23.37
N SER A 172 8.07 19.46 23.79
CA SER A 172 9.36 19.75 24.43
C SER A 172 9.69 18.92 25.68
N LYS A 173 8.73 18.10 26.16
CA LYS A 173 8.88 17.12 27.24
C LYS A 173 9.28 15.71 26.77
N ARG A 174 9.50 15.50 25.46
CA ARG A 174 9.84 14.19 24.85
C ARG A 174 11.31 13.83 24.92
N SER A 175 12.22 14.78 25.17
CA SER A 175 13.64 14.47 25.39
C SER A 175 13.84 13.46 26.54
N ASP A 176 12.92 13.46 27.51
CA ASP A 176 12.95 12.54 28.65
C ASP A 176 12.28 11.19 28.35
N LEU A 177 11.69 11.03 27.14
CA LEU A 177 10.94 9.84 26.71
C LEU A 177 11.72 8.97 25.71
N ILE A 178 13.01 9.22 25.48
CA ILE A 178 13.83 8.47 24.51
C ILE A 178 13.74 6.96 24.74
N ALA A 179 13.83 6.50 25.99
CA ALA A 179 13.72 5.08 26.31
C ALA A 179 12.34 4.50 25.97
N ARG A 180 11.26 5.27 26.19
CA ARG A 180 9.89 4.87 25.82
C ARG A 180 9.73 4.79 24.31
N ASP A 181 10.21 5.80 23.60
CA ASP A 181 10.09 5.88 22.14
C ASP A 181 10.94 4.78 21.48
N GLN A 182 12.13 4.48 22.01
CA GLN A 182 12.94 3.34 21.59
C GLN A 182 12.24 2.01 21.86
N ALA A 183 11.60 1.84 23.02
CA ALA A 183 10.83 0.64 23.32
C ALA A 183 9.62 0.49 22.37
N ALA A 184 8.97 1.60 22.00
CA ALA A 184 7.89 1.60 21.02
C ALA A 184 8.37 1.19 19.62
N PHE A 185 9.51 1.73 19.17
CA PHE A 185 10.13 1.31 17.91
C PHE A 185 10.51 -0.19 17.94
N ASN A 186 11.13 -0.65 19.03
CA ASN A 186 11.53 -2.06 19.18
C ASN A 186 10.33 -3.02 19.22
N ALA A 187 9.17 -2.55 19.69
CA ALA A 187 7.93 -3.32 19.76
C ALA A 187 7.23 -3.48 18.40
N LEU A 188 7.56 -2.66 17.41
CA LEU A 188 7.04 -2.83 16.05
C LEU A 188 7.53 -4.14 15.44
N PRO A 189 6.75 -4.76 14.53
CA PRO A 189 7.19 -5.95 13.81
C PRO A 189 8.42 -5.68 12.95
N ASP A 190 9.30 -6.66 12.87
CA ASP A 190 10.34 -6.67 11.84
C ASP A 190 9.71 -6.73 10.44
N MET A 191 10.32 -6.01 9.50
CA MET A 191 9.96 -6.03 8.09
C MET A 191 10.08 -7.45 7.52
N PHE A 192 9.08 -7.86 6.76
CA PHE A 192 9.08 -9.15 6.10
C PHE A 192 10.08 -9.17 4.93
N THR A 193 10.82 -10.28 4.80
CA THR A 193 11.74 -10.54 3.69
C THR A 193 11.44 -11.93 3.11
N ALA A 194 11.47 -12.02 1.78
CA ALA A 194 11.32 -13.26 1.03
C ALA A 194 11.90 -13.07 -0.37
N ASN A 195 12.06 -14.16 -1.13
CA ASN A 195 12.48 -14.14 -2.54
C ASN A 195 13.89 -13.57 -2.80
N ILE A 196 14.75 -13.49 -1.77
CA ILE A 196 16.13 -12.93 -1.84
C ILE A 196 17.17 -13.84 -1.15
N ASP A 197 16.86 -15.12 -0.97
CA ASP A 197 17.70 -16.10 -0.26
C ASP A 197 17.86 -17.42 -1.04
N ASN A 198 17.76 -17.38 -2.37
CA ASN A 198 17.77 -18.57 -3.23
C ASN A 198 16.72 -19.65 -2.89
N GLY A 199 15.56 -19.26 -2.34
CA GLY A 199 14.39 -20.13 -2.18
C GLY A 199 14.18 -20.70 -0.78
N GLY A 200 14.78 -20.08 0.24
CA GLY A 200 14.51 -20.42 1.65
C GLY A 200 13.11 -19.95 2.08
N CYS A 201 12.82 -18.66 1.89
CA CYS A 201 11.52 -18.05 2.13
C CYS A 201 10.94 -17.49 0.82
N SER A 202 9.71 -17.86 0.49
CA SER A 202 9.09 -17.44 -0.77
C SER A 202 7.62 -17.08 -0.64
N THR A 203 7.12 -16.39 -1.65
CA THR A 203 5.72 -15.99 -1.79
C THR A 203 5.00 -16.87 -2.81
N LYS A 204 3.68 -17.03 -2.67
CA LYS A 204 2.89 -17.82 -3.61
C LYS A 204 2.50 -16.96 -4.83
N ASP A 205 2.66 -17.53 -6.03
CA ASP A 205 2.23 -16.90 -7.28
C ASP A 205 0.71 -16.74 -7.36
N SER A 206 0.27 -15.68 -8.05
CA SER A 206 -1.13 -15.36 -8.33
C SER A 206 -1.98 -15.11 -7.07
N THR A 207 -1.35 -14.71 -5.97
CA THR A 207 -2.01 -14.34 -4.71
C THR A 207 -1.39 -13.09 -4.11
N ASP A 208 -2.20 -12.27 -3.45
CA ASP A 208 -1.73 -11.14 -2.65
C ASP A 208 -1.18 -11.67 -1.32
N LEU A 209 0.06 -11.30 -0.98
CA LEU A 209 0.74 -11.79 0.22
C LEU A 209 0.10 -11.20 1.48
N VAL A 210 -0.30 -12.07 2.40
CA VAL A 210 -0.67 -11.70 3.77
C VAL A 210 0.57 -11.85 4.64
N PHE A 211 1.09 -10.72 5.13
CA PHE A 211 2.25 -10.72 5.99
C PHE A 211 1.96 -11.46 7.31
N PRO A 212 2.88 -12.30 7.80
CA PRO A 212 2.70 -12.99 9.09
C PRO A 212 2.46 -12.02 10.26
N ASN A 213 3.17 -10.89 10.26
CA ASN A 213 3.02 -9.79 11.21
C ASN A 213 2.89 -8.47 10.43
N PRO A 214 1.66 -8.05 10.06
CA PRO A 214 1.45 -6.85 9.24
C PRO A 214 1.57 -5.54 10.05
N GLY A 215 1.64 -5.63 11.38
CA GLY A 215 1.58 -4.48 12.28
C GLY A 215 0.16 -3.99 12.53
N ASP A 216 0.04 -2.85 13.21
CA ASP A 216 -1.25 -2.30 13.65
C ASP A 216 -1.93 -1.42 12.57
N SER A 217 -1.18 -0.98 11.56
CA SER A 217 -1.69 -0.16 10.46
C SER A 217 -1.68 -0.99 9.17
N VAL A 218 -2.87 -1.38 8.71
CA VAL A 218 -3.06 -2.27 7.58
C VAL A 218 -4.20 -1.80 6.69
N ASP A 219 -3.90 -1.64 5.41
CA ASP A 219 -4.89 -1.42 4.36
C ASP A 219 -5.10 -2.70 3.55
N TYR A 220 -6.35 -2.97 3.16
CA TYR A 220 -6.72 -4.06 2.27
C TYR A 220 -7.40 -3.49 1.03
N ASP A 221 -6.97 -3.91 -0.16
CA ASP A 221 -7.70 -3.60 -1.39
C ASP A 221 -8.85 -4.60 -1.59
N GLU A 222 -9.94 -4.42 -0.85
CA GLU A 222 -11.10 -5.33 -0.83
C GLU A 222 -11.84 -5.43 -2.19
N GLY A 223 -11.57 -4.52 -3.14
CA GLY A 223 -12.21 -4.49 -4.46
C GLY A 223 -11.49 -5.31 -5.54
N SER A 224 -10.17 -5.40 -5.49
CA SER A 224 -9.34 -6.08 -6.51
C SER A 224 -8.72 -7.40 -6.06
N THR A 225 -8.71 -7.68 -4.76
CA THR A 225 -8.06 -8.87 -4.20
C THR A 225 -8.92 -10.11 -4.44
N THR A 226 -8.54 -10.92 -5.42
CA THR A 226 -9.26 -12.17 -5.77
C THR A 226 -8.78 -13.39 -4.97
N ALA A 227 -7.54 -13.37 -4.47
CA ALA A 227 -6.97 -14.45 -3.68
C ALA A 227 -5.80 -13.94 -2.83
N THR A 228 -5.73 -14.41 -1.59
CA THR A 228 -4.66 -14.10 -0.64
C THR A 228 -3.94 -15.36 -0.17
N ALA A 229 -2.65 -15.27 0.13
CA ALA A 229 -1.90 -16.35 0.75
C ALA A 229 -0.84 -15.83 1.73
N GLY A 230 -0.55 -16.61 2.77
CA GLY A 230 0.66 -16.40 3.57
C GLY A 230 1.93 -16.82 2.81
N PRO A 231 3.11 -16.54 3.38
CA PRO A 231 4.36 -16.98 2.78
C PRO A 231 4.54 -18.50 2.85
N THR A 232 5.51 -19.00 2.10
CA THR A 232 5.82 -20.42 1.93
C THR A 232 7.32 -20.68 2.14
N GLY A 233 7.67 -21.91 2.53
CA GLY A 233 9.05 -22.25 2.87
C GLY A 233 9.42 -21.86 4.31
N SER A 234 10.72 -21.73 4.55
CA SER A 234 11.34 -21.45 5.85
C SER A 234 11.49 -19.94 6.07
N CYS A 235 10.37 -19.25 6.22
CA CYS A 235 10.35 -17.82 6.48
C CYS A 235 10.66 -17.51 7.93
N ALA A 236 11.50 -16.49 8.16
CA ALA A 236 11.74 -15.97 9.50
C ALA A 236 10.42 -15.50 10.12
N THR A 237 10.15 -15.93 11.35
CA THR A 237 9.11 -15.32 12.17
C THR A 237 9.54 -13.90 12.51
N ALA A 238 8.76 -12.90 12.10
CA ALA A 238 9.06 -11.52 12.47
C ALA A 238 9.08 -11.38 14.01
N ALA A 239 10.13 -10.74 14.55
CA ALA A 239 10.18 -10.41 15.97
C ALA A 239 9.53 -9.03 16.20
N GLY A 240 8.88 -8.88 17.36
CA GLY A 240 8.07 -7.69 17.67
C GLY A 240 6.66 -7.73 17.06
N GLY A 241 5.70 -7.11 17.75
CA GLY A 241 4.29 -7.05 17.36
C GLY A 241 3.46 -8.30 17.68
N ALA A 242 2.25 -8.10 18.21
CA ALA A 242 1.26 -9.15 18.44
C ALA A 242 0.06 -8.94 17.50
N ALA A 243 0.12 -9.49 16.30
CA ALA A 243 -1.08 -9.67 15.46
C ALA A 243 -0.89 -10.84 14.51
N THR A 244 -1.25 -12.04 14.97
CA THR A 244 -1.41 -13.23 14.12
C THR A 244 -2.72 -13.12 13.35
N VAL A 245 -2.66 -12.70 12.09
CA VAL A 245 -3.80 -12.91 11.18
C VAL A 245 -3.77 -14.36 10.73
N LYS A 246 -4.62 -15.19 11.33
CA LYS A 246 -4.82 -16.59 10.95
C LYS A 246 -5.32 -16.63 9.49
N PRO A 247 -4.65 -17.32 8.56
CA PRO A 247 -5.22 -17.59 7.24
C PRO A 247 -6.45 -18.50 7.41
N THR A 248 -7.63 -18.05 6.98
CA THR A 248 -8.76 -18.94 6.72
C THR A 248 -8.48 -19.73 5.44
N GLY A 249 -7.67 -20.78 5.59
CA GLY A 249 -7.45 -21.80 4.57
C GLY A 249 -7.68 -23.19 5.17
N THR A 250 -8.69 -23.90 4.66
CA THR A 250 -8.91 -25.32 4.92
C THR A 250 -7.76 -26.12 4.34
N GLY A 251 -6.87 -26.59 5.21
CA GLY A 251 -5.73 -27.45 4.86
C GLY A 251 -5.54 -28.51 5.94
N THR A 252 -5.91 -29.73 5.59
CA THR A 252 -5.71 -30.96 6.37
C THR A 252 -4.21 -31.24 6.50
N GLY A 253 -3.71 -31.39 7.74
CA GLY A 253 -2.32 -31.76 8.01
C GLY A 253 -2.17 -32.22 9.45
N SER A 254 -2.00 -33.54 9.62
CA SER A 254 -1.97 -34.28 10.88
C SER A 254 -0.75 -33.99 11.77
N GLY A 255 -0.98 -34.06 13.08
CA GLY A 255 -0.04 -34.70 14.02
C GLY A 255 0.45 -33.84 15.19
N ALA A 256 -0.20 -33.93 16.35
CA ALA A 256 0.45 -34.22 17.63
C ALA A 256 -0.61 -34.47 18.73
N THR A 257 -0.42 -35.58 19.41
CA THR A 257 -1.28 -36.21 20.43
C THR A 257 -1.24 -35.50 21.79
N SER A 258 -2.36 -35.45 22.51
CA SER A 258 -2.42 -35.59 23.97
C SER A 258 -3.84 -35.87 24.50
N ALA A 259 -3.98 -37.09 25.06
CA ALA A 259 -4.85 -37.60 26.13
C ALA A 259 -6.32 -37.17 26.30
N ALA A 260 -7.15 -38.21 26.51
CA ALA A 260 -8.61 -38.22 26.61
C ALA A 260 -9.17 -38.07 28.04
N ALA A 261 -10.45 -37.67 28.14
CA ALA A 261 -11.45 -38.21 29.08
C ALA A 261 -12.90 -37.83 28.62
N PRO A 262 -13.95 -38.61 28.97
CA PRO A 262 -15.06 -38.89 28.04
C PRO A 262 -16.48 -38.54 28.56
N TYR A 263 -17.45 -38.79 27.66
CA TYR A 263 -18.91 -39.03 27.82
C TYR A 263 -19.91 -37.88 27.60
N GLY A 264 -20.88 -38.19 26.72
CA GLY A 264 -22.11 -37.43 26.46
C GLY A 264 -22.79 -37.86 25.16
N THR A 265 -23.33 -39.07 25.10
CA THR A 265 -24.10 -39.66 23.97
C THR A 265 -25.56 -39.18 23.93
N ALA A 266 -26.09 -38.85 22.75
CA ALA A 266 -27.50 -38.99 22.35
C ALA A 266 -27.64 -38.81 20.81
N PRO A 267 -28.71 -39.28 20.13
CA PRO A 267 -28.59 -40.33 19.12
C PRO A 267 -28.84 -39.89 17.66
N ALA A 268 -28.37 -40.76 16.75
CA ALA A 268 -28.60 -40.75 15.32
C ALA A 268 -30.03 -41.16 14.94
N SER A 269 -30.55 -40.58 13.85
CA SER A 269 -31.71 -41.08 13.12
C SER A 269 -31.27 -41.59 11.76
N THR A 270 -31.61 -42.84 11.47
CA THR A 270 -31.24 -43.59 10.27
C THR A 270 -32.32 -43.53 9.17
N ALA A 271 -31.80 -43.47 7.94
CA ALA A 271 -32.25 -44.14 6.72
C ALA A 271 -33.62 -43.82 6.11
N THR A 272 -33.63 -43.51 4.80
CA THR A 272 -34.22 -44.43 3.79
C THR A 272 -33.59 -44.17 2.41
N SER A 273 -33.06 -45.22 1.80
CA SER A 273 -32.61 -45.32 0.40
C SER A 273 -33.77 -45.76 -0.51
N LEU A 274 -33.66 -45.50 -1.83
CA LEU A 274 -34.06 -46.37 -2.96
C LEU A 274 -33.81 -45.62 -4.32
N PRO A 275 -33.77 -46.29 -5.48
CA PRO A 275 -32.73 -46.11 -6.50
C PRO A 275 -33.26 -45.82 -7.93
N GLY A 276 -32.34 -45.56 -8.87
CA GLY A 276 -32.52 -45.93 -10.28
C GLY A 276 -32.25 -44.85 -11.33
N GLY A 277 -31.44 -45.19 -12.34
CA GLY A 277 -31.33 -44.45 -13.60
C GLY A 277 -29.97 -44.59 -14.29
N VAL A 278 -29.84 -45.56 -15.19
CA VAL A 278 -28.69 -45.82 -16.09
C VAL A 278 -29.05 -45.36 -17.49
N PHE A 279 -28.21 -44.59 -18.20
CA PHE A 279 -28.08 -44.59 -19.68
C PHE A 279 -26.66 -44.10 -20.05
N VAL A 280 -25.75 -45.01 -20.46
CA VAL A 280 -25.38 -45.41 -21.84
C VAL A 280 -24.43 -44.43 -22.55
N SER A 281 -23.26 -44.99 -22.84
CA SER A 281 -22.13 -44.51 -23.64
C SER A 281 -22.37 -44.66 -25.15
N ILE A 282 -21.74 -43.80 -25.95
CA ILE A 282 -21.35 -44.10 -27.33
C ILE A 282 -19.95 -43.56 -27.60
N ALA A 283 -19.14 -44.40 -28.25
CA ALA A 283 -17.82 -44.11 -28.76
C ALA A 283 -17.77 -44.42 -30.27
N THR A 284 -16.74 -43.84 -30.90
CA THR A 284 -16.08 -44.20 -32.17
C THR A 284 -16.52 -43.50 -33.45
N GLY A 285 -15.49 -42.99 -34.15
CA GLY A 285 -15.52 -42.40 -35.48
C GLY A 285 -14.11 -42.05 -35.93
N THR A 286 -13.42 -43.05 -36.48
CA THR A 286 -12.08 -43.03 -37.10
C THR A 286 -12.03 -42.22 -38.40
N GLY A 287 -10.87 -41.62 -38.69
CA GLY A 287 -10.58 -41.06 -40.01
C GLY A 287 -9.17 -40.47 -40.10
N ALA A 288 -8.20 -41.32 -40.45
CA ALA A 288 -6.87 -40.90 -40.90
C ALA A 288 -6.89 -40.70 -42.43
N ALA A 289 -6.33 -39.60 -42.92
CA ALA A 289 -5.81 -39.49 -44.28
C ALA A 289 -4.67 -38.47 -44.33
N THR A 290 -3.51 -38.98 -44.70
CA THR A 290 -2.29 -38.29 -45.13
C THR A 290 -2.48 -37.53 -46.45
N SER A 291 -1.84 -36.36 -46.57
CA SER A 291 -1.05 -35.99 -47.76
C SER A 291 -0.20 -34.75 -47.49
N ALA A 292 1.06 -34.84 -47.88
CA ALA A 292 2.08 -33.81 -47.80
C ALA A 292 2.05 -32.88 -49.03
N ALA A 293 2.75 -31.74 -48.90
CA ALA A 293 3.65 -31.12 -49.89
C ALA A 293 3.46 -29.60 -50.12
N THR A 294 4.33 -28.83 -49.44
CA THR A 294 5.30 -27.83 -49.98
C THR A 294 4.90 -26.51 -50.67
N LEU A 295 5.65 -25.48 -50.23
CA LEU A 295 6.16 -24.26 -50.89
C LEU A 295 5.29 -22.99 -50.88
N ALA A 296 5.62 -22.09 -49.95
CA ALA A 296 5.45 -20.65 -50.11
C ALA A 296 6.80 -19.96 -49.89
N ALA A 297 7.41 -19.50 -50.98
CA ALA A 297 8.47 -18.49 -50.96
C ALA A 297 8.35 -17.68 -52.25
N THR A 298 7.92 -16.42 -52.14
CA THR A 298 8.28 -15.38 -53.11
C THR A 298 8.12 -14.02 -52.44
N SER A 299 9.27 -13.38 -52.28
CA SER A 299 9.49 -11.99 -51.93
C SER A 299 9.07 -11.05 -53.06
N ALA A 300 8.40 -9.94 -52.73
CA ALA A 300 8.46 -8.72 -53.53
C ALA A 300 8.14 -7.50 -52.67
N ALA A 301 9.09 -6.58 -52.62
CA ALA A 301 8.96 -5.22 -52.12
C ALA A 301 8.07 -4.39 -53.07
N GLY A 302 7.31 -3.43 -52.54
CA GLY A 302 6.49 -2.53 -53.35
C GLY A 302 5.88 -1.37 -52.57
N ALA A 303 6.64 -0.27 -52.52
CA ALA A 303 6.22 1.14 -52.53
C ALA A 303 4.99 1.63 -51.73
N VAL A 304 5.29 2.44 -50.72
CA VAL A 304 4.44 3.51 -50.18
C VAL A 304 4.31 4.65 -51.19
N PRO A 305 3.10 5.24 -51.40
CA PRO A 305 2.98 6.54 -52.03
C PRO A 305 3.01 7.66 -50.99
N THR A 306 4.02 8.51 -51.12
CA THR A 306 4.10 9.86 -50.58
C THR A 306 3.11 10.76 -51.32
N ALA A 307 2.26 11.49 -50.59
CA ALA A 307 1.56 12.66 -51.12
C ALA A 307 1.90 13.87 -50.26
N ALA A 308 2.56 14.84 -50.88
CA ALA A 308 2.89 16.15 -50.33
C ALA A 308 2.03 17.24 -51.00
N THR A 309 2.10 18.44 -50.43
CA THR A 309 1.54 19.75 -50.85
C THR A 309 0.06 19.95 -50.48
N THR A 310 -0.36 21.05 -49.85
CA THR A 310 0.06 22.45 -50.04
C THR A 310 -0.05 23.29 -48.77
N ALA A 311 0.89 24.23 -48.60
CA ALA A 311 0.82 25.33 -47.65
C ALA A 311 -0.18 26.42 -48.11
N VAL A 312 -0.89 27.01 -47.15
CA VAL A 312 -1.59 28.30 -47.31
C VAL A 312 -1.22 29.17 -46.11
N SER A 313 -0.87 30.41 -46.39
CA SER A 313 -0.30 31.40 -45.47
C SER A 313 -1.26 32.58 -45.28
N VAL A 314 -1.08 33.29 -44.14
CA VAL A 314 -1.36 34.73 -43.87
C VAL A 314 -2.78 35.08 -43.32
N PRO A 315 -3.01 36.13 -42.47
CA PRO A 315 -2.15 36.95 -41.60
C PRO A 315 -2.57 37.04 -40.09
N THR A 316 -1.67 37.69 -39.35
CA THR A 316 -1.64 38.31 -38.00
C THR A 316 -2.86 39.05 -37.44
N THR A 317 -3.09 39.00 -36.11
CA THR A 317 -3.00 40.18 -35.19
C THR A 317 -3.05 39.76 -33.70
N PRO A 318 -2.40 40.49 -32.77
CA PRO A 318 -2.33 40.15 -31.34
C PRO A 318 -3.34 40.98 -30.52
N THR A 319 -3.92 40.36 -29.49
CA THR A 319 -4.63 41.10 -28.43
C THR A 319 -4.04 40.76 -27.07
N SER A 320 -3.42 41.79 -26.50
CA SER A 320 -3.01 41.92 -25.11
C SER A 320 -4.23 42.09 -24.20
N VAL A 321 -4.22 41.39 -23.06
CA VAL A 321 -4.95 41.83 -21.85
C VAL A 321 -3.99 41.84 -20.68
N THR A 322 -3.78 43.05 -20.18
CA THR A 322 -3.07 43.40 -18.96
C THR A 322 -4.08 43.44 -17.82
N SER A 323 -3.78 42.86 -16.65
CA SER A 323 -4.27 43.25 -15.30
C SER A 323 -3.50 42.39 -14.29
N ALA A 324 -2.46 42.92 -13.62
CA ALA A 324 -2.47 43.79 -12.44
C ALA A 324 -2.57 43.02 -11.10
N VAL A 325 -1.70 43.43 -10.17
CA VAL A 325 -1.23 42.75 -8.95
C VAL A 325 -2.05 43.12 -7.71
N ALA A 326 -2.38 42.09 -6.89
CA ALA A 326 -2.54 42.00 -5.41
C ALA A 326 -3.43 43.03 -4.63
N PRO A 327 -3.88 42.73 -3.39
CA PRO A 327 -3.01 42.49 -2.23
C PRO A 327 -3.35 41.27 -1.35
N ALA A 328 -2.39 40.95 -0.49
CA ALA A 328 -2.46 40.01 0.61
C ALA A 328 -3.53 40.35 1.66
N GLY A 329 -4.08 39.32 2.29
CA GLY A 329 -4.85 39.41 3.53
C GLY A 329 -4.31 38.40 4.54
N THR A 330 -3.38 38.86 5.39
CA THR A 330 -2.93 38.18 6.60
C THR A 330 -3.98 38.37 7.69
N GLY A 331 -4.39 37.30 8.36
CA GLY A 331 -5.28 37.39 9.53
C GLY A 331 -5.43 36.04 10.24
N SER A 332 -4.61 35.83 11.27
CA SER A 332 -4.75 34.73 12.23
C SER A 332 -5.87 34.99 13.25
N SER A 333 -6.53 33.89 13.61
CA SER A 333 -7.22 33.57 14.88
C SER A 333 -8.42 34.42 15.36
N SER A 334 -9.61 33.83 15.41
CA SER A 334 -10.19 33.21 16.63
C SER A 334 -11.68 32.89 16.49
N THR A 335 -12.04 31.69 16.95
CA THR A 335 -13.33 31.18 17.46
C THR A 335 -14.63 31.93 17.14
N SER A 336 -15.51 31.33 16.33
CA SER A 336 -16.97 31.53 16.43
C SER A 336 -17.70 30.34 15.82
N SER A 337 -18.65 29.77 16.54
CA SER A 337 -19.56 28.70 16.11
C SER A 337 -20.19 28.99 14.74
N SER A 338 -19.89 28.16 13.74
CA SER A 338 -20.62 28.16 12.47
C SER A 338 -22.08 27.79 12.73
N GLY A 339 -22.98 28.77 12.62
CA GLY A 339 -24.41 28.57 12.72
C GLY A 339 -24.99 27.81 11.53
N ALA A 340 -26.29 27.51 11.59
CA ALA A 340 -27.00 26.92 10.46
C ALA A 340 -26.99 27.88 9.26
N LEU A 341 -26.66 27.36 8.08
CA LEU A 341 -26.67 28.09 6.81
C LEU A 341 -27.99 27.81 6.08
N THR A 342 -28.51 28.82 5.40
CA THR A 342 -29.76 28.73 4.62
C THR A 342 -29.54 29.20 3.19
N GLY A 343 -30.24 28.60 2.23
CA GLY A 343 -30.20 29.01 0.83
C GLY A 343 -29.18 28.24 -0.01
N ALA A 344 -28.70 28.89 -1.07
CA ALA A 344 -27.84 28.27 -2.06
C ALA A 344 -26.44 27.97 -1.52
N CYS A 345 -25.83 26.90 -2.03
CA CYS A 345 -24.45 26.53 -1.81
C CYS A 345 -23.78 26.23 -3.16
N THR A 346 -22.51 26.63 -3.30
CA THR A 346 -21.79 26.56 -4.58
C THR A 346 -20.92 25.32 -4.75
N SER A 347 -20.74 24.55 -3.68
CA SER A 347 -19.80 23.41 -3.65
C SER A 347 -20.54 22.14 -3.24
N GLU A 348 -20.94 21.35 -4.24
CA GLU A 348 -21.59 20.05 -4.04
C GLU A 348 -20.77 19.16 -3.10
N GLY A 349 -21.45 18.52 -2.15
CA GLY A 349 -20.82 17.62 -1.18
C GLY A 349 -20.16 18.32 0.01
N MET A 350 -20.10 19.65 0.06
CA MET A 350 -19.55 20.40 1.19
C MET A 350 -20.40 20.21 2.45
N PHE A 351 -19.76 19.91 3.58
CA PHE A 351 -20.39 19.83 4.89
C PHE A 351 -20.22 21.12 5.66
N ASN A 352 -21.24 21.53 6.42
CA ASN A 352 -21.15 22.59 7.43
C ASN A 352 -21.42 21.97 8.81
N CYS A 353 -20.38 21.77 9.61
CA CYS A 353 -20.52 21.31 10.99
C CYS A 353 -20.83 22.49 11.93
N ILE A 354 -21.91 22.36 12.69
CA ILE A 354 -22.49 23.38 13.57
C ILE A 354 -22.23 22.98 15.02
N SER A 355 -21.35 23.75 15.68
CA SER A 355 -20.99 23.59 17.10
C SER A 355 -20.56 22.17 17.51
N GLY A 356 -20.11 21.37 16.55
CA GLY A 356 -19.64 20.00 16.74
C GLY A 356 -20.73 18.95 17.02
N THR A 357 -22.00 19.33 17.09
CA THR A 357 -23.10 18.42 17.45
C THR A 357 -24.11 18.20 16.34
N SER A 358 -24.06 19.00 15.29
CA SER A 358 -24.97 18.94 14.16
C SER A 358 -24.26 19.33 12.88
N TYR A 359 -24.81 18.97 11.72
CA TYR A 359 -24.23 19.28 10.42
C TYR A 359 -25.29 19.53 9.35
N GLN A 360 -24.89 20.17 8.26
CA GLN A 360 -25.61 20.27 6.99
C GLN A 360 -24.70 19.80 5.86
N GLN A 361 -25.27 19.39 4.73
CA GLN A 361 -24.53 19.06 3.51
C GLN A 361 -25.11 19.84 2.35
N CYS A 362 -24.23 20.37 1.49
CA CYS A 362 -24.60 20.96 0.23
C CYS A 362 -24.94 19.87 -0.78
N GLY A 363 -26.17 19.89 -1.30
CA GLY A 363 -26.61 18.98 -2.34
C GLY A 363 -27.59 19.67 -3.29
N SER A 364 -27.38 19.53 -4.60
CA SER A 364 -28.20 20.16 -5.63
C SER A 364 -28.28 21.69 -5.48
N GLY A 365 -27.16 22.31 -5.13
CA GLY A 365 -26.99 23.75 -5.00
C GLY A 365 -27.67 24.36 -3.78
N THR A 366 -28.17 23.56 -2.83
CA THR A 366 -28.86 24.04 -1.62
C THR A 366 -28.35 23.33 -0.37
N TRP A 367 -28.25 24.05 0.75
CA TRP A 367 -27.96 23.44 2.05
C TRP A 367 -29.11 22.56 2.52
N SER A 368 -28.81 21.35 2.98
CA SER A 368 -29.78 20.49 3.65
C SER A 368 -30.25 21.08 4.99
N VAL A 369 -31.34 20.54 5.53
CA VAL A 369 -31.76 20.83 6.91
C VAL A 369 -30.68 20.43 7.91
N VAL A 370 -30.66 21.08 9.07
CA VAL A 370 -29.71 20.74 10.14
C VAL A 370 -29.99 19.33 10.66
N MET A 371 -29.01 18.45 10.51
CA MET A 371 -29.04 17.08 11.02
C MET A 371 -28.18 16.96 12.28
N GLN A 372 -28.62 16.18 13.26
CA GLN A 372 -27.81 15.90 14.45
C GLN A 372 -26.71 14.88 14.12
N MET A 373 -25.55 15.05 14.75
CA MET A 373 -24.52 14.01 14.76
C MET A 373 -25.04 12.75 15.46
N ALA A 374 -24.53 11.58 15.06
CA ALA A 374 -24.85 10.33 15.72
C ALA A 374 -24.43 10.37 17.20
N SER A 375 -25.16 9.65 18.07
CA SER A 375 -24.86 9.61 19.50
C SER A 375 -23.41 9.20 19.77
N GLY A 376 -22.74 9.92 20.67
CA GLY A 376 -21.33 9.67 20.99
C GLY A 376 -20.34 10.14 19.93
N THR A 377 -20.76 10.92 18.94
CA THR A 377 -19.86 11.51 17.93
C THR A 377 -19.92 13.03 17.91
N THR A 378 -18.86 13.67 17.41
CA THR A 378 -18.76 15.12 17.18
C THR A 378 -18.02 15.40 15.90
N CYS A 379 -18.38 16.47 15.19
CA CYS A 379 -17.62 16.95 14.03
C CYS A 379 -16.79 18.19 14.39
N THR A 380 -15.76 18.49 13.59
CA THR A 380 -15.02 19.77 13.73
C THR A 380 -15.86 20.89 13.15
N SER A 381 -16.17 21.92 13.94
CA SER A 381 -17.04 23.03 13.49
C SER A 381 -16.42 23.77 12.30
N GLY A 382 -17.24 24.04 11.29
CA GLY A 382 -16.85 24.75 10.07
C GLY A 382 -17.32 24.07 8.79
N GLN A 383 -17.08 24.73 7.66
CA GLN A 383 -17.34 24.19 6.33
C GLN A 383 -16.14 23.36 5.85
N THR A 384 -16.37 22.14 5.37
CA THR A 384 -15.32 21.23 4.88
C THR A 384 -15.86 20.28 3.82
N MET A 385 -15.04 19.91 2.85
CA MET A 385 -15.38 18.84 1.89
C MET A 385 -15.29 17.45 2.53
N ASN A 386 -14.45 17.31 3.55
CA ASN A 386 -14.23 16.07 4.27
C ASN A 386 -14.57 16.29 5.75
N MET A 387 -15.77 15.86 6.15
CA MET A 387 -16.23 16.01 7.53
C MET A 387 -15.58 14.98 8.43
N VAL A 388 -14.64 15.43 9.27
CA VAL A 388 -14.01 14.59 10.29
C VAL A 388 -14.98 14.38 11.44
N ILE A 389 -15.29 13.10 11.73
CA ILE A 389 -16.14 12.69 12.83
C ILE A 389 -15.26 12.02 13.90
N ALA A 390 -15.30 12.55 15.12
CA ALA A 390 -14.59 12.01 16.27
C ALA A 390 -15.57 11.43 17.29
N LYS A 391 -15.11 10.48 18.12
CA LYS A 391 -15.86 10.02 19.28
C LYS A 391 -15.89 11.14 20.33
N ARG A 392 -17.07 11.46 20.85
CA ARG A 392 -17.27 12.44 21.92
C ARG A 392 -16.59 11.88 23.17
N ASN A 393 -15.42 12.42 23.53
CA ASN A 393 -14.73 12.00 24.75
C ASN A 393 -15.67 12.23 25.92
N GLY A 394 -16.10 11.13 26.55
CA GLY A 394 -16.90 11.16 27.77
C GLY A 394 -16.06 11.83 28.85
N MET A 395 -16.23 13.13 29.01
CA MET A 395 -15.74 13.86 30.16
C MET A 395 -16.42 13.19 31.36
N GLY A 396 -15.63 12.42 32.10
CA GLY A 396 -16.13 11.53 33.14
C GLY A 396 -17.09 12.28 34.05
N LEU A 397 -18.28 11.73 34.22
CA LEU A 397 -19.17 12.09 35.30
C LEU A 397 -18.38 11.82 36.59
N MET A 398 -17.72 12.84 37.12
CA MET A 398 -17.10 12.83 38.45
C MET A 398 -18.25 12.58 39.44
N ARG A 399 -18.53 11.31 39.72
CA ARG A 399 -19.23 10.92 40.93
C ARG A 399 -18.30 11.29 42.09
N HIS A 400 -18.53 12.46 42.67
CA HIS A 400 -17.97 12.83 43.97
C HIS A 400 -18.42 11.78 45.00
N VAL A 401 -17.57 10.78 45.24
CA VAL A 401 -17.67 9.95 46.43
C VAL A 401 -17.03 10.75 47.55
N ALA A 402 -17.88 11.33 48.40
CA ALA A 402 -17.46 11.98 49.63
C ALA A 402 -16.73 10.96 50.52
N ARG A 403 -15.42 11.16 50.76
CA ARG A 403 -14.69 10.47 51.83
C ARG A 403 -15.22 10.99 53.17
N ARG A 404 -16.00 10.19 53.88
CA ARG A 404 -16.21 10.36 55.32
C ARG A 404 -14.92 9.96 56.04
N GLY A 405 -14.25 10.93 56.63
CA GLY A 405 -13.26 10.69 57.67
C GLY A 405 -13.97 10.21 58.94
N LEU A 406 -13.48 9.10 59.48
CA LEU A 406 -13.57 8.75 60.90
C LEU A 406 -12.10 8.85 61.35
N GLY A 407 -11.69 9.84 62.13
CA GLY A 407 -12.27 10.20 63.42
C GLY A 407 -11.49 9.42 64.48
N ALA A 408 -10.31 9.93 64.83
CA ALA A 408 -9.51 9.46 65.94
C ALA A 408 -10.15 9.93 67.26
N GLU A 409 -10.31 9.02 68.22
CA GLU A 409 -10.65 9.19 69.64
C GLU A 409 -10.80 7.75 70.21
N MET A 410 -10.38 7.31 71.41
CA MET A 410 -9.81 7.89 72.63
C MET A 410 -9.05 6.78 73.40
N PHE A 411 -8.13 7.22 74.25
CA PHE A 411 -7.64 6.63 75.51
C PHE A 411 -8.54 5.57 76.17
N ASN A 412 -8.00 4.38 76.50
CA ASN A 412 -7.41 4.00 77.79
C ASN A 412 -7.01 2.51 77.75
#